data_AF-A0A975XNU0-F1
#
_entry.id   AF-A0A975XNU0-F1
#
_cell.length_a   1.000
_cell.length_b   1.000
_cell.length_c   1.000
_cell.angle_alpha   90.00
_cell.angle_beta   90.00
_cell.angle_gamma   90.00
#
_symmetry.space_group_name_H-M   'P 1'
#
loop_
_entity.id
_entity.type
_entity.pdbx_description
1 polymer ?
#
loop_
_entity_poly.entity_id
_entity_poly.type
_entity_poly.pdbx_seq_one_letter_code
_entity_poly.pdbx_strand_id
1 'polypeptide(L)'
;MAKIKSIEPNIADLVNGWLKNYKLDYKLEQESLNAEIDKALDEYKSKNGGSGGNRPDAKLLLQDKNLNYYPVLIEYKGYKDKLIKLDENGNVDNRNSKNSPNYKNINDYAVNGAVHYANAILHYTSYTQVIAIGVTGYKNDKEEIKHTIGVYYVSKENFGIGQEIGKYTDLSFLRKENFDDFIKKKVNYP
;
A
#
# COMPACT_ATOMS: atom_id res chain seq x y z
N MET A 1 32.00 2.62 -2.80
CA MET A 1 30.82 2.38 -3.66
C MET A 1 30.02 3.67 -3.74
N ALA A 2 29.61 4.12 -4.92
CA ALA A 2 28.76 5.31 -5.04
C ALA A 2 27.43 5.04 -4.32
N LYS A 3 26.95 6.02 -3.53
CA LYS A 3 25.64 5.93 -2.88
C LYS A 3 24.57 5.89 -3.98
N ILE A 4 23.92 4.74 -4.16
CA ILE A 4 22.79 4.60 -5.08
C ILE A 4 21.75 5.65 -4.66
N LYS A 5 21.32 6.50 -5.60
CA LYS A 5 20.33 7.53 -5.33
C LYS A 5 18.94 6.92 -5.40
N SER A 6 18.09 7.25 -4.44
CA SER A 6 16.66 6.96 -4.51
C SER A 6 16.05 7.58 -5.76
N ILE A 7 15.16 6.85 -6.43
CA ILE A 7 14.33 7.36 -7.53
C ILE A 7 12.85 7.48 -7.14
N GLU A 8 12.55 7.58 -5.85
CA GLU A 8 11.18 7.59 -5.32
C GLU A 8 10.28 8.65 -5.97
N PRO A 9 10.75 9.89 -6.25
CA PRO A 9 9.94 10.86 -7.00
C PRO A 9 9.54 10.38 -8.40
N ASN A 10 10.40 9.61 -9.09
CA ASN A 10 10.07 9.05 -10.40
C ASN A 10 9.06 7.90 -10.31
N ILE A 11 9.12 7.12 -9.22
CA ILE A 11 8.11 6.07 -8.96
C ILE A 11 6.76 6.70 -8.63
N ALA A 12 6.75 7.75 -7.80
CA ALA A 12 5.53 8.50 -7.49
C ALA A 12 4.91 9.10 -8.76
N ASP A 13 5.70 9.76 -9.60
CA ASP A 13 5.23 10.32 -10.88
C ASP A 13 4.65 9.24 -11.82
N LEU A 14 5.36 8.12 -11.99
CA LEU A 14 4.91 6.99 -12.80
C LEU A 14 3.55 6.43 -12.32
N VAL A 15 3.45 6.13 -11.03
CA VAL A 15 2.25 5.49 -10.46
C VAL A 15 1.08 6.46 -10.42
N ASN A 16 1.29 7.70 -9.98
CA ASN A 16 0.26 8.75 -10.02
C ASN A 16 -0.18 9.04 -11.45
N GLY A 17 0.74 8.96 -12.43
CA GLY A 17 0.43 9.04 -13.86
C GLY A 17 -0.55 7.96 -14.32
N TRP A 18 -0.42 6.72 -13.83
CA TRP A 18 -1.42 5.66 -14.08
C TRP A 18 -2.77 6.00 -13.45
N LEU A 19 -2.81 6.35 -12.16
CA LEU A 19 -4.06 6.70 -11.46
C LEU A 19 -4.80 7.84 -12.18
N LYS A 20 -4.07 8.88 -12.60
CA LYS A 20 -4.59 10.00 -13.38
C LYS A 20 -5.11 9.56 -14.74
N ASN A 21 -4.35 8.76 -15.49
CA ASN A 21 -4.76 8.25 -16.80
C ASN A 21 -6.01 7.36 -16.72
N TYR A 22 -6.16 6.63 -15.61
CA TYR A 22 -7.33 5.79 -15.34
C TYR A 22 -8.51 6.57 -14.76
N LYS A 23 -8.37 7.89 -14.57
CA LYS A 23 -9.40 8.80 -14.05
C LYS A 23 -9.91 8.37 -12.67
N LEU A 24 -9.02 7.85 -11.82
CA LEU A 24 -9.34 7.50 -10.44
C LEU A 24 -9.29 8.76 -9.56
N ASP A 25 -10.22 8.89 -8.63
CA ASP A 25 -10.23 9.98 -7.64
C ASP A 25 -9.27 9.69 -6.48
N TYR A 26 -7.97 9.66 -6.79
CA TYR A 26 -6.92 9.48 -5.80
C TYR A 26 -6.57 10.82 -5.12
N LYS A 27 -6.17 10.73 -3.86
CA LYS A 27 -5.73 11.83 -3.01
C LYS A 27 -4.28 11.60 -2.63
N LEU A 28 -3.45 12.62 -2.77
CA LEU A 28 -2.06 12.61 -2.34
C LEU A 28 -1.95 12.71 -0.81
N GLU A 29 -0.73 12.62 -0.32
CA GLU A 29 -0.36 12.57 1.10
C GLU A 29 -1.16 13.52 2.01
N GLN A 30 -1.24 14.81 1.63
CA GLN A 30 -1.85 15.87 2.42
C GLN A 30 -3.33 16.13 2.10
N GLU A 31 -3.89 15.48 1.07
CA GLU A 31 -5.28 15.66 0.69
C GLU A 31 -6.21 14.79 1.54
N SER A 32 -7.39 15.30 1.90
CA SER A 32 -8.40 14.54 2.65
C SER A 32 -9.09 13.52 1.73
N LEU A 33 -9.30 12.30 2.23
CA LEU A 33 -10.12 11.29 1.53
C LEU A 33 -11.55 11.26 2.10
N ASN A 34 -11.67 11.05 3.41
CA ASN A 34 -12.89 11.28 4.19
C ASN A 34 -12.55 11.32 5.68
N ALA A 35 -13.43 11.91 6.48
CA ALA A 35 -13.18 12.14 7.91
C ALA A 35 -12.88 10.87 8.73
N GLU A 36 -13.51 9.74 8.41
CA GLU A 36 -13.29 8.47 9.14
C GLU A 36 -11.88 7.91 8.85
N ILE A 37 -11.50 7.86 7.57
CA ILE A 37 -10.17 7.39 7.14
C ILE A 37 -9.07 8.33 7.61
N ASP A 38 -9.26 9.64 7.45
CA ASP A 38 -8.23 10.63 7.80
C ASP A 38 -7.96 10.60 9.32
N LYS A 39 -9.02 10.52 10.13
CA LYS A 39 -8.90 10.37 11.58
C LYS A 39 -8.21 9.07 11.98
N ALA A 40 -8.56 7.95 11.34
CA ALA A 40 -7.91 6.65 11.60
C ALA A 40 -6.40 6.69 11.31
N LEU A 41 -6.00 7.35 10.22
CA LEU A 41 -4.60 7.52 9.87
C LEU A 41 -3.88 8.45 10.85
N ASP A 42 -4.55 9.50 11.35
CA ASP A 42 -4.00 10.44 12.34
C ASP A 42 -3.81 9.83 13.74
N GLU A 43 -4.77 9.02 14.21
CA GLU A 43 -4.74 8.45 15.56
C GLU A 43 -3.78 7.25 15.69
N TYR A 44 -3.51 6.55 14.60
CA TYR A 44 -2.65 5.38 14.62
C TYR A 44 -1.17 5.76 14.74
N LYS A 45 -0.38 4.95 15.45
CA LYS A 45 1.06 5.23 15.65
C LYS A 45 1.76 5.43 14.30
N SER A 46 2.57 6.48 14.20
CA SER A 46 3.36 6.76 13.00
C SER A 46 4.28 5.58 12.65
N LYS A 47 4.74 5.55 11.40
CA LYS A 47 5.77 4.61 10.93
C LYS A 47 7.08 4.65 11.70
N ASN A 48 7.33 5.70 12.49
CA ASN A 48 8.53 5.86 13.31
C ASN A 48 8.28 5.59 14.80
N GLY A 49 7.04 5.24 15.19
CA GLY A 49 6.67 4.94 16.58
C GLY A 49 6.50 6.16 17.50
N GLY A 50 6.58 7.37 16.95
CA GLY A 50 6.36 8.64 17.66
C GLY A 50 5.03 9.32 17.32
N SER A 51 4.87 10.55 17.81
CA SER A 51 3.72 11.43 17.54
C SER A 51 3.77 11.96 16.12
N GLY A 52 2.73 11.68 15.33
CA GLY A 52 2.59 12.10 13.94
C GLY A 52 1.62 11.19 13.20
N GLY A 53 0.78 11.75 12.33
CA GLY A 53 -0.20 10.96 11.58
C GLY A 53 0.45 10.07 10.52
N ASN A 54 -0.18 8.94 10.23
CA ASN A 54 0.18 8.10 9.10
C ASN A 54 -0.24 8.78 7.79
N ARG A 55 0.64 8.74 6.79
CA ARG A 55 0.49 9.52 5.56
C ARG A 55 0.87 8.67 4.34
N PRO A 56 -0.08 7.92 3.77
CA PRO A 56 0.14 7.22 2.50
C PRO A 56 0.51 8.21 1.40
N ASP A 57 1.45 7.84 0.53
CA ASP A 57 1.85 8.69 -0.61
C ASP A 57 0.66 8.98 -1.53
N ALA A 58 -0.20 7.99 -1.73
CA ALA A 58 -1.51 8.14 -2.36
C ALA A 58 -2.56 7.24 -1.69
N LYS A 59 -3.81 7.68 -1.74
CA LYS A 59 -4.97 6.95 -1.20
C LYS A 59 -6.21 7.18 -2.06
N LEU A 60 -7.09 6.20 -2.09
CA LEU A 60 -8.37 6.29 -2.80
C LEU A 60 -9.41 5.37 -2.13
N LEU A 61 -10.68 5.64 -2.42
CA LEU A 61 -11.81 4.83 -1.97
C LEU A 61 -12.54 4.31 -3.19
N LEU A 62 -12.53 2.99 -3.40
CA LEU A 62 -13.20 2.35 -4.52
C LEU A 62 -14.41 1.56 -4.05
N GLN A 63 -15.40 1.38 -4.91
CA GLN A 63 -16.61 0.62 -4.62
C GLN A 63 -16.79 -0.50 -5.65
N ASP A 64 -17.10 -1.70 -5.18
CA ASP A 64 -17.48 -2.80 -6.06
C ASP A 64 -18.96 -2.69 -6.49
N LYS A 65 -19.41 -3.56 -7.40
CA LYS A 65 -20.80 -3.63 -7.86
C LYS A 65 -21.81 -3.98 -6.77
N ASN A 66 -21.36 -4.53 -5.65
CA ASN A 66 -22.19 -4.91 -4.50
C ASN A 66 -22.26 -3.79 -3.46
N LEU A 67 -21.75 -2.60 -3.79
CA LEU A 67 -21.70 -1.41 -2.95
C LEU A 67 -20.73 -1.50 -1.77
N ASN A 68 -19.82 -2.46 -1.76
CA ASN A 68 -18.77 -2.56 -0.76
C ASN A 68 -17.66 -1.54 -1.07
N TYR A 69 -17.30 -0.74 -0.09
CA TYR A 69 -16.21 0.21 -0.18
C TYR A 69 -14.88 -0.41 0.24
N TYR A 70 -13.84 -0.09 -0.51
CA TYR A 70 -12.47 -0.55 -0.36
C TYR A 70 -11.51 0.64 -0.30
N PRO A 71 -11.02 0.98 0.90
CA PRO A 71 -9.86 1.85 1.03
C PRO A 71 -8.66 1.21 0.32
N VAL A 72 -7.95 2.01 -0.48
CA VAL A 72 -6.71 1.63 -1.15
C VAL A 72 -5.62 2.59 -0.71
N LEU A 73 -4.54 2.05 -0.16
CA LEU A 73 -3.44 2.82 0.41
C LEU A 73 -2.15 2.44 -0.30
N ILE A 74 -1.43 3.44 -0.80
CA ILE A 74 -0.27 3.25 -1.68
C ILE A 74 0.96 3.88 -1.04
N GLU A 75 2.06 3.15 -1.06
CA GLU A 75 3.37 3.60 -0.61
C GLU A 75 4.42 3.41 -1.73
N TYR A 76 5.29 4.40 -1.89
CA TYR A 76 6.38 4.41 -2.86
C TYR A 76 7.74 4.26 -2.17
N LYS A 77 8.68 3.55 -2.82
CA LYS A 77 10.10 3.53 -2.45
C LYS A 77 10.99 3.61 -3.68
N GLY A 78 12.12 4.30 -3.59
CA GLY A 78 13.02 4.52 -4.73
C GLY A 78 14.21 3.58 -4.88
N TYR A 79 14.16 2.35 -4.35
CA TYR A 79 15.29 1.43 -4.36
C TYR A 79 14.85 0.00 -4.73
N LYS A 80 15.64 -0.70 -5.56
CA LYS A 80 15.33 -2.03 -6.11
C LYS A 80 14.85 -3.06 -5.09
N ASP A 81 15.42 -3.04 -3.88
CA ASP A 81 15.23 -4.03 -2.82
C ASP A 81 14.24 -3.58 -1.72
N LYS A 82 13.51 -2.47 -1.94
CA LYS A 82 12.62 -1.86 -0.92
C LYS A 82 11.13 -2.11 -1.17
N LEU A 83 10.79 -3.18 -1.90
CA LEU A 83 9.39 -3.55 -2.10
C LEU A 83 8.76 -4.06 -0.80
N ILE A 84 9.35 -5.08 -0.19
CA ILE A 84 8.74 -5.82 0.91
C ILE A 84 9.80 -6.53 1.75
N LYS A 85 9.53 -6.63 3.06
CA LYS A 85 10.22 -7.53 3.98
C LYS A 85 9.22 -8.53 4.54
N LEU A 86 9.53 -9.82 4.35
CA LEU A 86 8.74 -10.95 4.83
C LEU A 86 9.41 -11.63 6.03
N ASP A 87 8.59 -12.25 6.87
CA ASP A 87 9.03 -13.11 7.97
C ASP A 87 9.28 -14.55 7.47
N GLU A 88 9.68 -15.44 8.38
CA GLU A 88 9.99 -16.84 8.08
C GLU A 88 8.77 -17.63 7.56
N ASN A 89 7.56 -17.16 7.84
CA ASN A 89 6.30 -17.75 7.39
C ASN A 89 5.80 -17.16 6.06
N GLY A 90 6.54 -16.20 5.48
CA GLY A 90 6.15 -15.51 4.26
C GLY A 90 5.11 -14.40 4.45
N ASN A 91 4.84 -13.98 5.69
CA ASN A 91 3.97 -12.85 5.98
C ASN A 91 4.74 -11.53 5.98
N VAL A 92 4.04 -10.41 5.78
CA VAL A 92 4.63 -9.07 5.90
C VAL A 92 5.18 -8.86 7.32
N ASP A 93 6.50 -8.72 7.44
CA ASP A 93 7.25 -8.63 8.72
C ASP A 93 7.08 -7.25 9.37
N ASN A 94 5.86 -6.97 9.83
CA ASN A 94 5.50 -5.73 10.52
C ASN A 94 5.48 -5.88 12.04
N ARG A 95 5.75 -7.07 12.58
CA ARG A 95 5.78 -7.34 14.02
C ARG A 95 7.08 -8.01 14.42
N ASN A 96 7.68 -7.54 15.51
CA ASN A 96 8.86 -8.19 16.07
C ASN A 96 8.49 -9.41 16.93
N SER A 97 9.49 -10.11 17.47
CA SER A 97 9.31 -11.28 18.35
C SER A 97 8.49 -11.02 19.64
N LYS A 98 8.28 -9.74 20.00
CA LYS A 98 7.42 -9.32 21.12
C LYS A 98 6.02 -8.88 20.66
N ASN A 99 5.63 -9.23 19.43
CA ASN A 99 4.37 -8.85 18.79
C ASN A 99 4.12 -7.33 18.74
N SER A 100 5.20 -6.53 18.80
CA SER A 100 5.15 -5.06 18.70
C SER A 100 5.50 -4.60 17.28
N PRO A 101 5.05 -3.41 16.84
CA PRO A 101 5.35 -2.94 15.48
C PRO A 101 6.86 -2.89 15.19
N ASN A 102 7.24 -3.44 14.03
CA ASN A 102 8.61 -3.38 13.50
C ASN A 102 8.78 -2.12 12.64
N TYR A 103 8.91 -0.96 13.29
CA TYR A 103 8.98 0.35 12.62
C TYR A 103 10.08 0.47 11.57
N LYS A 104 11.20 -0.25 11.78
CA LYS A 104 12.26 -0.31 10.78
C LYS A 104 11.73 -0.86 9.44
N ASN A 105 11.06 -2.00 9.47
CA ASN A 105 10.50 -2.59 8.25
C ASN A 105 9.34 -1.76 7.68
N ILE A 106 8.47 -1.26 8.55
CA ILE A 106 7.33 -0.41 8.19
C ILE A 106 7.79 0.86 7.44
N ASN A 107 8.92 1.45 7.84
CA ASN A 107 9.50 2.62 7.19
C ASN A 107 10.28 2.25 5.92
N ASP A 108 11.10 1.20 5.99
CA ASP A 108 12.07 0.86 4.95
C ASP A 108 11.42 0.27 3.68
N TYR A 109 10.27 -0.41 3.78
CA TYR A 109 9.69 -1.18 2.67
C TYR A 109 8.27 -0.73 2.31
N ALA A 110 7.99 -0.66 1.00
CA ALA A 110 6.75 -0.12 0.46
C ALA A 110 5.50 -0.89 0.95
N VAL A 111 5.47 -2.21 0.75
CA VAL A 111 4.33 -3.05 1.16
C VAL A 111 4.14 -3.00 2.68
N ASN A 112 5.23 -3.08 3.44
CA ASN A 112 5.18 -3.01 4.91
C ASN A 112 4.53 -1.70 5.39
N GLY A 113 4.88 -0.58 4.77
CA GLY A 113 4.26 0.71 5.03
C GLY A 113 2.77 0.73 4.68
N ALA A 114 2.39 0.26 3.50
CA ALA A 114 1.00 0.22 3.07
C ALA A 114 0.12 -0.69 3.96
N VAL A 115 0.65 -1.85 4.39
CA VAL A 115 -0.05 -2.76 5.32
C VAL A 115 -0.18 -2.16 6.72
N HIS A 116 0.80 -1.36 7.17
CA HIS A 116 0.69 -0.62 8.43
C HIS A 116 -0.46 0.39 8.38
N TYR A 117 -0.60 1.12 7.28
CA TYR A 117 -1.73 2.03 7.07
C TYR A 117 -3.05 1.29 7.01
N ALA A 118 -3.09 0.12 6.34
CA ALA A 118 -4.30 -0.68 6.28
C ALA A 118 -4.76 -1.13 7.67
N ASN A 119 -3.83 -1.49 8.56
CA ASN A 119 -4.14 -1.81 9.94
C ASN A 119 -4.68 -0.60 10.73
N ALA A 120 -4.25 0.62 10.44
CA ALA A 120 -4.88 1.82 11.02
C ALA A 120 -6.37 1.89 10.68
N ILE A 121 -6.70 1.68 9.40
CA ILE A 121 -8.08 1.67 8.93
C ILE A 121 -8.88 0.55 9.60
N LEU A 122 -8.37 -0.69 9.64
CA LEU A 122 -9.09 -1.80 10.26
C LEU A 122 -9.38 -1.59 11.75
N HIS A 123 -8.49 -0.93 12.49
CA HIS A 123 -8.64 -0.71 13.93
C HIS A 123 -9.57 0.46 14.27
N TYR A 124 -9.56 1.53 13.48
CA TYR A 124 -10.21 2.80 13.83
C TYR A 124 -11.44 3.13 12.98
N THR A 125 -11.84 2.22 12.08
CA THR A 125 -12.99 2.42 11.19
C THR A 125 -13.89 1.18 11.11
N SER A 126 -15.06 1.38 10.48
CA SER A 126 -15.99 0.32 10.12
C SER A 126 -15.53 -0.55 8.95
N TYR A 127 -14.57 -0.09 8.13
CA TYR A 127 -14.05 -0.86 7.01
C TYR A 127 -13.41 -2.17 7.50
N THR A 128 -13.73 -3.27 6.82
CA THR A 128 -13.26 -4.61 7.18
C THR A 128 -12.23 -5.16 6.20
N GLN A 129 -12.04 -4.47 5.07
CA GLN A 129 -11.23 -4.90 3.94
C GLN A 129 -10.50 -3.70 3.35
N VAL A 130 -9.19 -3.82 3.16
CA VAL A 130 -8.33 -2.75 2.64
C VAL A 130 -7.35 -3.34 1.62
N ILE A 131 -7.08 -2.58 0.56
CA ILE A 131 -6.06 -2.92 -0.44
C ILE A 131 -4.80 -2.10 -0.11
N ALA A 132 -3.71 -2.80 0.18
CA ALA A 132 -2.40 -2.21 0.45
C ALA A 132 -1.49 -2.40 -0.76
N ILE A 133 -0.92 -1.33 -1.30
CA ILE A 133 -0.08 -1.38 -2.50
C ILE A 133 1.28 -0.77 -2.17
N GLY A 134 2.33 -1.57 -2.31
CA GLY A 134 3.70 -1.09 -2.31
C GLY A 134 4.24 -1.02 -3.73
N VAL A 135 4.82 0.10 -4.13
CA VAL A 135 5.54 0.20 -5.39
C VAL A 135 6.98 0.61 -5.13
N THR A 136 7.92 -0.05 -5.80
CA THR A 136 9.30 0.39 -5.80
C THR A 136 9.90 0.39 -7.19
N GLY A 137 11.09 0.96 -7.33
CA GLY A 137 11.88 0.77 -8.53
C GLY A 137 13.25 1.39 -8.45
N TYR A 138 14.01 1.21 -9.52
CA TYR A 138 15.36 1.73 -9.71
C TYR A 138 15.58 2.05 -11.19
N LYS A 139 16.62 2.84 -11.49
CA LYS A 139 17.11 3.00 -12.86
C LYS A 139 18.17 1.96 -13.16
N ASN A 140 18.04 1.27 -14.30
CA ASN A 140 19.09 0.37 -14.78
C ASN A 140 20.25 1.16 -15.42
N ASP A 141 21.26 0.45 -15.93
CA ASP A 141 22.44 1.05 -16.57
C ASP A 141 22.11 1.88 -17.84
N LYS A 142 20.88 1.78 -18.35
CA LYS A 142 20.37 2.54 -19.49
C LYS A 142 19.48 3.73 -19.06
N GLU A 143 19.49 4.08 -17.77
CA GLU A 143 18.62 5.10 -17.17
C GLU A 143 17.10 4.80 -17.28
N GLU A 144 16.72 3.56 -17.65
CA GLU A 144 15.33 3.13 -17.72
C GLU A 144 14.81 2.80 -16.31
N ILE A 145 13.62 3.29 -15.99
CA ILE A 145 12.93 2.93 -14.75
C ILE A 145 12.46 1.48 -14.84
N LYS A 146 12.90 0.64 -13.90
CA LYS A 146 12.36 -0.69 -13.63
C LYS A 146 11.62 -0.64 -12.30
N HIS A 147 10.32 -0.86 -12.35
CA HIS A 147 9.45 -0.87 -11.17
C HIS A 147 8.96 -2.28 -10.83
N THR A 148 8.55 -2.44 -9.57
CA THR A 148 7.92 -3.65 -9.04
C THR A 148 6.75 -3.24 -8.17
N ILE A 149 5.64 -3.98 -8.26
CA ILE A 149 4.40 -3.71 -7.52
C ILE A 149 4.10 -4.92 -6.63
N GLY A 150 3.79 -4.67 -5.37
CA GLY A 150 3.24 -5.64 -4.43
C GLY A 150 1.82 -5.21 -4.07
N VAL A 151 0.84 -6.06 -4.36
CA VAL A 151 -0.58 -5.78 -4.12
C VAL A 151 -1.11 -6.77 -3.09
N TYR A 152 -1.53 -6.23 -1.95
CA TYR A 152 -1.88 -6.99 -0.77
C TYR A 152 -3.30 -6.70 -0.33
N TYR A 153 -3.99 -7.73 0.11
CA TYR A 153 -5.29 -7.67 0.76
C TYR A 153 -5.10 -7.76 2.27
N VAL A 154 -5.71 -6.83 3.01
CA VAL A 154 -5.64 -6.78 4.48
C VAL A 154 -7.07 -6.72 5.01
N SER A 155 -7.44 -7.59 5.94
CA SER A 155 -8.82 -7.67 6.44
C SER A 155 -8.90 -7.99 7.92
N LYS A 156 -10.09 -7.80 8.51
CA LYS A 156 -10.33 -8.26 9.89
C LYS A 156 -10.30 -9.79 9.99
N GLU A 157 -10.77 -10.50 8.97
CA GLU A 157 -10.81 -11.97 8.94
C GLU A 157 -9.41 -12.61 8.94
N ASN A 158 -8.44 -11.97 8.29
CA ASN A 158 -7.04 -12.41 8.32
C ASN A 158 -6.21 -11.72 9.41
N PHE A 159 -6.86 -11.18 10.45
CA PHE A 159 -6.23 -10.53 11.60
C PHE A 159 -5.26 -9.38 11.24
N GLY A 160 -5.51 -8.69 10.13
CA GLY A 160 -4.67 -7.60 9.65
C GLY A 160 -3.36 -8.03 9.00
N ILE A 161 -3.21 -9.32 8.69
CA ILE A 161 -2.06 -9.88 7.97
C ILE A 161 -2.25 -9.65 6.48
N GLY A 162 -1.29 -8.98 5.82
CA GLY A 162 -1.35 -8.76 4.38
C GLY A 162 -1.16 -10.05 3.59
N GLN A 163 -2.07 -10.34 2.67
CA GLN A 163 -2.01 -11.47 1.74
C GLN A 163 -1.78 -10.97 0.31
N GLU A 164 -0.77 -11.49 -0.39
CA GLU A 164 -0.51 -11.10 -1.78
C GLU A 164 -1.63 -11.58 -2.70
N ILE A 165 -2.21 -10.66 -3.49
CA ILE A 165 -3.32 -10.98 -4.42
C ILE A 165 -2.77 -11.50 -5.76
N GLY A 166 -1.59 -11.03 -6.17
CA GLY A 166 -0.96 -11.42 -7.43
C GLY A 166 0.12 -10.46 -7.91
N LYS A 167 0.67 -10.74 -9.10
CA LYS A 167 1.69 -9.92 -9.77
C LYS A 167 1.05 -8.99 -10.80
N TYR A 168 1.51 -7.74 -10.82
CA TYR A 168 0.95 -6.68 -11.66
C TYR A 168 2.06 -5.83 -12.28
N THR A 169 1.80 -5.30 -13.48
CA THR A 169 2.71 -4.40 -14.20
C THR A 169 2.29 -2.93 -14.11
N ASP A 170 1.03 -2.66 -13.80
CA ASP A 170 0.48 -1.33 -13.54
C ASP A 170 -0.72 -1.44 -12.57
N LEU A 171 -1.41 -0.32 -12.31
CA LEU A 171 -2.61 -0.28 -11.45
C LEU A 171 -3.93 -0.38 -12.22
N SER A 172 -3.93 -0.92 -13.45
CA SER A 172 -5.14 -0.98 -14.30
C SER A 172 -6.25 -1.84 -13.70
N PHE A 173 -5.93 -2.73 -12.77
CA PHE A 173 -6.90 -3.50 -11.99
C PHE A 173 -7.79 -2.64 -11.06
N LEU A 174 -7.39 -1.39 -10.79
CA LEU A 174 -8.19 -0.42 -10.03
C LEU A 174 -9.21 0.33 -10.90
N ARG A 175 -9.14 0.19 -12.23
CA ARG A 175 -10.12 0.81 -13.14
C ARG A 175 -11.52 0.30 -12.86
N LYS A 176 -12.52 1.17 -13.03
CA LYS A 176 -13.93 0.83 -12.79
C LYS A 176 -14.35 -0.45 -13.53
N GLU A 177 -13.93 -0.62 -14.77
CA GLU A 177 -14.24 -1.79 -15.60
C GLU A 177 -13.55 -3.09 -15.14
N ASN A 178 -12.47 -3.01 -14.36
CA ASN A 178 -11.67 -4.16 -13.92
C ASN A 178 -11.83 -4.48 -12.42
N PHE A 179 -12.32 -3.52 -11.64
CA PHE A 179 -12.26 -3.57 -10.18
C PHE A 179 -13.08 -4.73 -9.61
N ASP A 180 -14.27 -5.00 -10.15
CA ASP A 180 -15.09 -6.14 -9.72
C ASP A 180 -14.37 -7.48 -9.89
N ASP A 181 -13.67 -7.67 -11.00
CA ASP A 181 -12.94 -8.92 -11.26
C ASP A 181 -11.67 -9.03 -10.42
N PHE A 182 -11.01 -7.90 -10.15
CA PHE A 182 -9.93 -7.84 -9.18
C PHE A 182 -10.40 -8.24 -7.78
N ILE A 183 -11.55 -7.71 -7.34
CA ILE A 183 -12.19 -8.03 -6.07
C ILE A 183 -12.72 -9.48 -6.01
N LYS A 184 -13.03 -10.14 -7.12
CA LYS A 184 -13.35 -11.58 -7.07
C LYS A 184 -12.11 -12.45 -6.85
N LYS A 185 -10.96 -12.07 -7.41
CA LYS A 185 -9.72 -12.87 -7.30
C LYS A 185 -9.27 -13.10 -5.86
N LYS A 186 -9.50 -12.14 -4.95
CA LYS A 186 -9.21 -12.28 -3.51
C LYS A 186 -10.05 -13.35 -2.81
N VAL A 187 -11.26 -13.66 -3.30
CA VAL A 187 -12.17 -14.65 -2.69
C VAL A 187 -11.75 -16.10 -3.00
N ASN A 188 -10.84 -16.30 -3.97
CA ASN A 188 -10.43 -17.62 -4.44
C ASN A 188 -9.06 -18.08 -3.91
N TYR A 189 -8.49 -17.41 -2.90
CA TYR A 189 -7.35 -17.96 -2.18
C TYR A 189 -7.88 -18.88 -1.06
N PRO A 190 -7.53 -20.19 -1.08
CA PRO A 190 -7.98 -21.17 -0.10
C PRO A 190 -7.45 -20.92 1.31
#